data_AF-A0A533W0K5-F1
#
_entry.id   AF-A0A533W0K5-F1
#
_cell.length_a   1.000
_cell.length_b   1.000
_cell.length_c   1.000
_cell.angle_alpha   90.00
_cell.angle_beta   90.00
_cell.angle_gamma   90.00
#
_symmetry.space_group_name_H-M   'P 1'
#
loop_
_entity.id
_entity.type
_entity.pdbx_description
1 polymer ?
#
loop_
_entity_poly.entity_id
_entity_poly.type
_entity_poly.pdbx_seq_one_letter_code
_entity_poly.pdbx_strand_id
1 'polypeptide(L)'
;MRTEAVQKLVGRPVKDTFGRYAGYVVGFSVDMSGDLQFVGIDQGNGEFTEFPGRRILVDRDGLVVIPAWKVEAENLKREIDTVRKRVQALEGLVKDGEITHTMYQQMVDQYNQQLKSFQESHSALLQNLATRLDDIEGRSESLDRFLANVKVQFRAGEIDEGTFKVASEYSTSMRTKNGKEIEEIQSLLRTLSQPAAQSIAQTATKKDTVVAQATSG
;
A
#
# COMPACT_ATOMS: atom_id res chain seq x y z
N MET A 1 8.07 4.14 -17.84
CA MET A 1 8.29 5.57 -17.48
C MET A 1 9.49 6.05 -18.29
N ARG A 2 9.44 7.19 -19.00
CA ARG A 2 10.59 7.63 -19.81
C ARG A 2 11.77 8.04 -18.91
N THR A 3 12.91 7.39 -19.09
CA THR A 3 14.13 7.49 -18.27
C THR A 3 14.78 8.87 -18.29
N GLU A 4 14.57 9.63 -19.36
CA GLU A 4 15.02 11.01 -19.55
C GLU A 4 14.56 11.96 -18.42
N ALA A 5 13.37 11.71 -17.86
CA ALA A 5 12.85 12.49 -16.74
C ALA A 5 13.56 12.15 -15.43
N VAL A 6 13.91 10.88 -15.19
CA VAL A 6 14.60 10.43 -13.96
C VAL A 6 16.04 10.91 -13.93
N GLN A 7 16.71 10.93 -15.09
CA GLN A 7 18.11 11.33 -15.17
C GLN A 7 18.35 12.75 -14.66
N LYS A 8 17.42 13.68 -14.93
CA LYS A 8 17.50 15.07 -14.46
C LYS A 8 17.19 15.24 -12.97
N LEU A 9 16.76 14.16 -12.30
CA LEU A 9 16.34 14.16 -10.91
C LEU A 9 17.37 13.54 -9.95
N VAL A 10 18.52 13.06 -10.45
CA VAL A 10 19.65 12.69 -9.58
C VAL A 10 20.07 13.88 -8.72
N GLY A 11 20.29 13.65 -7.43
CA GLY A 11 20.56 14.67 -6.42
C GLY A 11 19.35 15.48 -5.97
N ARG A 12 18.16 15.27 -6.55
CA ARG A 12 16.93 15.96 -6.10
C ARG A 12 16.35 15.33 -4.84
N PRO A 13 15.62 16.10 -4.02
CA PRO A 13 14.93 15.58 -2.87
C PRO A 13 13.82 14.61 -3.28
N VAL A 14 13.65 13.57 -2.47
CA VAL A 14 12.56 12.63 -2.55
C VAL A 14 11.63 12.85 -1.37
N LYS A 15 10.33 12.80 -1.62
CA LYS A 15 9.29 12.81 -0.59
C LYS A 15 8.51 11.52 -0.63
N ASP A 16 7.75 11.23 0.41
CA ASP A 16 6.70 10.22 0.34
C ASP A 16 5.35 10.83 -0.08
N THR A 17 4.33 9.98 -0.25
CA THR A 17 2.96 10.41 -0.60
C THR A 17 2.31 11.35 0.42
N PHE A 18 2.87 11.47 1.63
CA PHE A 18 2.40 12.35 2.69
C PHE A 18 3.20 13.68 2.73
N GLY A 19 4.19 13.84 1.85
CA GLY A 19 5.03 15.03 1.75
C GLY A 19 6.13 15.10 2.80
N ARG A 20 6.47 13.98 3.47
CA ARG A 20 7.66 13.90 4.33
C ARG A 20 8.89 13.66 3.46
N TYR A 21 10.01 14.23 3.87
CA TYR A 21 11.27 14.03 3.19
C TYR A 21 11.75 12.59 3.41
N ALA A 22 12.14 11.93 2.33
CA ALA A 22 12.53 10.51 2.32
C ALA A 22 14.00 10.29 1.94
N GLY A 23 14.70 11.32 1.45
CA GLY A 23 16.10 11.22 1.06
C GLY A 23 16.43 11.96 -0.23
N TYR A 24 17.62 11.72 -0.77
CA TYR A 24 18.09 12.24 -2.05
C TYR A 24 18.26 11.11 -3.07
N VAL A 25 17.96 11.39 -4.33
CA VAL A 25 18.19 10.43 -5.41
C VAL A 25 19.69 10.25 -5.64
N VAL A 26 20.20 9.03 -5.50
CA VAL A 26 21.59 8.67 -5.80
C VAL A 26 21.74 8.29 -7.27
N GLY A 27 20.78 7.55 -7.81
CA GLY A 27 20.84 7.03 -9.18
C GLY A 27 19.63 6.17 -9.51
N PHE A 28 19.64 5.56 -10.69
CA PHE A 28 18.60 4.66 -11.16
C PHE A 28 19.15 3.57 -12.07
N SER A 29 18.44 2.45 -12.18
CA SER A 29 18.75 1.34 -13.08
C SER A 29 17.57 1.06 -14.01
N VAL A 30 17.89 0.58 -15.21
CA VAL A 30 16.92 0.28 -16.28
C VAL A 30 17.15 -1.14 -16.79
N ASP A 31 16.10 -1.75 -17.32
CA ASP A 31 16.20 -3.06 -17.94
C ASP A 31 16.67 -2.99 -19.40
N MET A 32 16.77 -4.15 -20.06
CA MET A 32 17.16 -4.25 -21.47
C MET A 32 16.17 -3.56 -22.42
N SER A 33 14.93 -3.34 -21.99
CA SER A 33 13.89 -2.62 -22.73
C SER A 33 13.98 -1.10 -22.53
N GLY A 34 14.85 -0.64 -21.62
CA GLY A 34 14.98 0.76 -21.23
C GLY A 34 13.94 1.22 -20.21
N ASP A 35 13.20 0.31 -19.58
CA ASP A 35 12.23 0.63 -18.55
C ASP A 35 12.91 0.75 -17.17
N LEU A 36 12.47 1.75 -16.39
CA LEU A 36 12.97 2.01 -15.04
C LEU A 36 12.70 0.81 -14.11
N GLN A 37 13.77 0.15 -13.65
CA GLN A 37 13.67 -0.92 -12.66
C GLN A 37 13.73 -0.40 -11.23
N PHE A 38 14.77 0.38 -10.89
CA PHE A 38 14.98 0.88 -9.53
C PHE A 38 15.48 2.32 -9.50
N VAL A 39 15.15 3.01 -8.41
CA VAL A 39 15.74 4.30 -8.02
C VAL A 39 16.40 4.11 -6.66
N GLY A 40 17.70 4.39 -6.59
CA GLY A 40 18.46 4.36 -5.35
C GLY A 40 18.31 5.67 -4.59
N ILE A 41 17.96 5.60 -3.31
CA ILE A 41 17.74 6.76 -2.44
C ILE A 41 18.65 6.67 -1.22
N ASP A 42 19.40 7.73 -0.96
CA ASP A 42 20.09 7.96 0.30
C ASP A 42 19.09 8.57 1.29
N GLN A 43 18.72 7.81 2.31
CA GLN A 43 17.75 8.21 3.33
C GLN A 43 18.40 9.03 4.46
N GLY A 44 19.72 9.24 4.40
CA GLY A 44 20.53 9.81 5.47
C GLY A 44 20.98 8.75 6.48
N ASN A 45 21.79 9.16 7.46
CA ASN A 45 22.31 8.28 8.52
C ASN A 45 23.05 7.01 8.02
N GLY A 46 23.55 7.02 6.78
CA GLY A 46 24.21 5.88 6.15
C GLY A 46 23.26 4.83 5.55
N GLU A 47 21.95 5.08 5.53
CA GLU A 47 20.96 4.18 4.94
C GLU A 47 20.76 4.45 3.45
N PHE A 48 20.93 3.40 2.65
CA PHE A 48 20.63 3.40 1.22
C PHE A 48 19.58 2.34 0.92
N THR A 49 18.54 2.71 0.17
CA THR A 49 17.47 1.79 -0.23
C THR A 49 17.12 1.97 -1.71
N GLU A 50 16.95 0.85 -2.40
CA GLU A 50 16.44 0.83 -3.76
C GLU A 50 14.92 0.69 -3.78
N PHE A 51 14.26 1.61 -4.49
CA PHE A 51 12.82 1.60 -4.67
C PHE A 51 12.49 1.16 -6.09
N PRO A 52 11.63 0.13 -6.27
CA PRO A 52 11.15 -0.26 -7.59
C PRO A 52 10.51 0.91 -8.33
N GLY A 53 10.71 1.00 -9.65
CA GLY A 53 10.20 2.08 -10.49
C GLY A 53 8.67 2.27 -10.38
N ARG A 54 7.92 1.18 -10.16
CA ARG A 54 6.46 1.23 -9.92
C ARG A 54 6.04 2.00 -8.66
N ARG A 55 6.97 2.21 -7.71
CA ARG A 55 6.75 2.97 -6.47
C ARG A 55 7.22 4.42 -6.59
N ILE A 56 7.64 4.86 -7.76
CA ILE A 56 8.17 6.20 -7.98
C ILE A 56 7.20 7.00 -8.85
N LEU A 57 6.84 8.18 -8.37
CA LEU A 57 6.13 9.20 -9.13
C LEU A 57 7.05 10.40 -9.33
N VAL A 58 7.00 11.02 -10.51
CA VAL A 58 7.67 12.30 -10.76
C VAL A 58 6.72 13.42 -10.39
N ASP A 59 7.22 14.32 -9.54
CA ASP A 59 6.58 15.59 -9.24
C ASP A 59 7.43 16.74 -9.82
N ARG A 60 6.90 17.96 -9.85
CA ARG A 60 7.54 19.11 -10.51
C ARG A 60 8.97 19.38 -10.00
N ASP A 61 9.24 19.11 -8.72
CA ASP A 61 10.49 19.48 -8.05
C ASP A 61 11.32 18.28 -7.55
N GLY A 62 10.91 17.04 -7.84
CA GLY A 62 11.59 15.85 -7.32
C GLY A 62 10.84 14.55 -7.56
N LEU A 63 11.10 13.55 -6.72
CA LEU A 63 10.41 12.27 -6.75
C LEU A 63 9.49 12.09 -5.54
N VAL A 64 8.43 11.32 -5.73
CA VAL A 64 7.55 10.85 -4.67
C VAL A 64 7.59 9.34 -4.61
N VAL A 65 7.95 8.80 -3.45
CA VAL A 65 7.93 7.37 -3.15
C VAL A 65 6.58 6.98 -2.61
N ILE A 66 5.99 5.96 -3.22
CA ILE A 66 4.78 5.31 -2.75
C ILE A 66 5.16 4.25 -1.70
N PRO A 67 4.57 4.27 -0.49
CA PRO A 67 4.72 3.21 0.50
C PRO A 67 4.36 1.83 -0.08
N ALA A 68 5.08 0.79 0.32
CA ALA A 68 4.87 -0.56 -0.21
C ALA A 68 3.43 -1.05 0.00
N TRP A 69 2.89 -0.85 1.21
CA TRP A 69 1.53 -1.24 1.58
C TRP A 69 0.45 -0.62 0.68
N LYS A 70 0.65 0.59 0.14
CA LYS A 70 -0.31 1.22 -0.80
C LYS A 70 -0.34 0.48 -2.13
N VAL A 71 0.82 0.11 -2.64
CA VAL A 71 0.94 -0.65 -3.89
C VAL A 71 0.39 -2.06 -3.71
N GLU A 72 0.71 -2.70 -2.60
CA GLU A 72 0.19 -4.03 -2.25
C GLU A 72 -1.34 -4.04 -2.14
N ALA A 73 -1.93 -3.06 -1.44
CA ALA A 73 -3.38 -2.93 -1.31
C ALA A 73 -4.08 -2.75 -2.66
N GLU A 74 -3.55 -1.87 -3.52
CA GLU A 74 -4.11 -1.64 -4.86
C GLU A 74 -3.97 -2.88 -5.76
N ASN A 75 -2.85 -3.58 -5.70
CA ASN A 75 -2.64 -4.80 -6.47
C ASN A 75 -3.61 -5.89 -6.03
N LEU A 76 -3.70 -6.16 -4.72
CA LEU A 76 -4.59 -7.17 -4.17
C LEU A 76 -6.05 -6.90 -4.55
N LYS A 77 -6.49 -5.64 -4.49
CA LYS A 77 -7.82 -5.22 -4.92
C LYS A 77 -8.06 -5.54 -6.40
N ARG A 78 -7.12 -5.19 -7.29
CA ARG A 78 -7.24 -5.43 -8.74
C ARG A 78 -7.25 -6.93 -9.07
N GLU A 79 -6.42 -7.71 -8.40
CA GLU A 79 -6.34 -9.16 -8.59
C GLU A 79 -7.64 -9.84 -8.17
N ILE A 80 -8.18 -9.48 -7.00
CA ILE A 80 -9.48 -9.94 -6.52
C ILE A 80 -10.60 -9.59 -7.51
N ASP A 81 -10.65 -8.34 -7.99
CA ASP A 81 -11.67 -7.90 -8.95
C ASP A 81 -11.55 -8.64 -10.29
N THR A 82 -10.33 -8.96 -10.71
CA THR A 82 -10.07 -9.73 -11.94
C THR A 82 -10.57 -11.16 -11.82
N VAL A 83 -10.27 -11.84 -10.71
CA VAL A 83 -10.76 -13.20 -10.46
C VAL A 83 -12.29 -13.21 -10.35
N ARG A 84 -12.90 -12.23 -9.67
CA ARG A 84 -14.37 -12.12 -9.59
C ARG A 84 -15.02 -12.06 -10.96
N LYS A 85 -14.51 -11.20 -11.86
CA LYS A 85 -15.02 -11.07 -13.23
C LYS A 85 -14.87 -12.36 -14.04
N ARG A 86 -13.75 -13.06 -13.88
CA ARG A 86 -13.49 -14.35 -14.56
C ARG A 86 -14.44 -15.44 -14.09
N VAL A 87 -14.69 -15.53 -12.78
CA VAL A 87 -15.68 -16.48 -12.23
C VAL A 87 -17.08 -16.18 -12.78
N GLN A 88 -17.50 -14.92 -12.82
CA GLN A 88 -18.80 -14.53 -13.38
C GLN A 88 -18.93 -14.88 -14.88
N ALA A 89 -17.88 -14.64 -15.67
CA ALA A 89 -17.87 -15.02 -17.08
C ALA A 89 -17.95 -16.54 -17.25
N LEU A 90 -17.21 -17.29 -16.42
CA LEU A 90 -17.21 -18.74 -16.42
C LEU A 90 -18.61 -19.32 -16.08
N GLU A 91 -19.31 -18.72 -15.11
CA GLU A 91 -20.70 -19.09 -14.79
C GLU A 91 -21.67 -18.83 -15.96
N GLY A 92 -21.44 -17.80 -16.77
CA GLY A 92 -22.20 -17.53 -17.99
C GLY A 92 -21.99 -18.62 -19.03
N LEU A 93 -20.73 -18.93 -19.36
CA LEU A 93 -20.37 -19.92 -20.37
C LEU A 93 -20.94 -21.32 -20.08
N VAL A 94 -21.00 -21.74 -18.80
CA VAL A 94 -21.64 -23.03 -18.44
C VAL A 94 -23.14 -22.99 -18.67
N LYS A 95 -23.81 -21.88 -18.30
CA LYS A 95 -25.26 -21.75 -18.47
C LYS A 95 -25.65 -21.76 -19.95
N ASP A 96 -24.82 -21.16 -20.79
CA ASP A 96 -25.03 -21.09 -22.23
C ASP A 96 -24.63 -22.39 -22.95
N GLY A 97 -24.08 -23.37 -22.22
CA GLY A 97 -23.66 -24.67 -22.75
C GLY A 97 -22.38 -24.61 -23.61
N GLU A 98 -21.67 -23.49 -23.59
CA GLU A 98 -20.44 -23.27 -24.37
C GLU A 98 -19.24 -24.05 -23.82
N ILE A 99 -19.27 -24.40 -22.53
CA ILE A 99 -18.25 -25.23 -21.89
C ILE A 99 -18.88 -26.39 -21.10
N THR A 100 -18.15 -27.50 -21.00
CA THR A 100 -18.60 -28.66 -20.22
C THR A 100 -18.45 -28.41 -18.72
N HIS A 101 -19.24 -29.14 -17.92
CA HIS A 101 -19.14 -29.10 -16.46
C HIS A 101 -17.75 -29.51 -15.95
N THR A 102 -17.08 -30.44 -16.63
CA THR A 102 -15.72 -30.86 -16.29
C THR A 102 -14.71 -29.72 -16.51
N MET A 103 -14.83 -28.98 -17.62
CA MET A 103 -13.96 -27.83 -17.90
C MET A 103 -14.20 -26.70 -16.88
N TYR A 104 -15.46 -26.47 -16.52
CA TYR A 104 -15.84 -25.53 -15.47
C TYR A 104 -15.16 -25.87 -14.14
N GLN A 105 -15.29 -27.11 -13.66
CA GLN A 105 -14.71 -27.54 -12.38
C GLN A 105 -13.20 -27.34 -12.35
N GLN A 106 -12.48 -27.71 -13.42
CA GLN A 106 -11.04 -27.51 -13.51
C GLN A 106 -10.63 -26.03 -13.41
N MET A 107 -11.36 -25.13 -14.06
CA MET A 107 -11.07 -23.69 -14.00
C MET A 107 -11.43 -23.08 -12.65
N VAL A 108 -12.51 -23.55 -12.01
CA VAL A 108 -12.87 -23.16 -10.64
C VAL A 108 -11.79 -23.60 -9.66
N ASP A 109 -11.26 -24.82 -9.78
CA ASP A 109 -10.18 -25.30 -8.92
C ASP A 109 -8.90 -24.45 -9.06
N GLN A 110 -8.56 -24.02 -10.27
CA GLN A 110 -7.45 -23.08 -10.50
C GLN A 110 -7.70 -21.73 -9.83
N TYR A 111 -8.92 -21.18 -9.90
CA TYR A 111 -9.27 -19.94 -9.22
C TYR A 111 -9.28 -20.08 -7.70
N ASN A 112 -9.67 -21.24 -7.17
CA ASN A 112 -9.59 -21.54 -5.74
C ASN A 112 -8.13 -21.58 -5.24
N GLN A 113 -7.19 -22.07 -6.05
CA GLN A 113 -5.76 -22.00 -5.71
C GLN A 113 -5.24 -20.56 -5.69
N GLN A 114 -5.61 -19.73 -6.67
CA GLN A 114 -5.27 -18.30 -6.69
C GLN A 114 -5.90 -17.53 -5.50
N LEU A 115 -7.10 -17.93 -5.09
CA LEU A 115 -7.75 -17.33 -3.92
C LEU A 115 -6.96 -17.58 -2.63
N LYS A 116 -6.31 -18.74 -2.48
CA LYS A 116 -5.43 -19.02 -1.34
C LYS A 116 -4.23 -18.07 -1.30
N SER A 117 -3.55 -17.85 -2.44
CA SER A 117 -2.43 -16.90 -2.48
C SER A 117 -2.87 -15.46 -2.18
N PHE A 118 -4.11 -15.09 -2.53
CA PHE A 118 -4.67 -13.80 -2.15
C PHE A 118 -4.95 -13.70 -0.65
N GLN A 119 -5.39 -14.78 0.00
CA GLN A 119 -5.57 -14.81 1.46
C GLN A 119 -4.25 -14.65 2.20
N GLU A 120 -3.18 -15.27 1.71
CA GLU A 120 -1.82 -15.11 2.25
C GLU A 120 -1.36 -13.65 2.09
N SER A 121 -1.49 -13.09 0.88
CA SER A 121 -1.12 -11.70 0.57
C SER A 121 -1.94 -10.70 1.40
N HIS A 122 -3.23 -10.97 1.60
CA HIS A 122 -4.12 -10.17 2.45
C HIS A 122 -3.67 -10.20 3.91
N SER A 123 -3.31 -11.37 4.43
CA SER A 123 -2.86 -11.52 5.82
C SER A 123 -1.53 -10.81 6.04
N ALA A 124 -0.59 -10.95 5.11
CA ALA A 124 0.68 -10.23 5.12
C ALA A 124 0.47 -8.70 5.08
N LEU A 125 -0.44 -8.22 4.22
CA LEU A 125 -0.78 -6.80 4.16
C LEU A 125 -1.37 -6.27 5.48
N LEU A 126 -2.29 -7.01 6.10
CA LEU A 126 -2.85 -6.64 7.42
C LEU A 126 -1.76 -6.53 8.48
N GLN A 127 -0.83 -7.48 8.53
CA GLN A 127 0.29 -7.46 9.46
C GLN A 127 1.20 -6.25 9.21
N ASN A 128 1.59 -6.02 7.95
CA ASN A 128 2.43 -4.88 7.56
C ASN A 128 1.79 -3.54 7.92
N LEU A 129 0.47 -3.39 7.69
CA LEU A 129 -0.29 -2.20 8.06
C LEU A 129 -0.34 -2.02 9.58
N ALA A 130 -0.55 -3.07 10.36
CA ALA A 130 -0.57 -3.00 11.82
C ALA A 130 0.79 -2.61 12.39
N THR A 131 1.88 -3.23 11.92
CA THR A 131 3.25 -2.87 12.32
C THR A 131 3.57 -1.42 11.94
N ARG A 132 3.16 -0.98 10.75
CA ARG A 132 3.39 0.40 10.32
C ARG A 132 2.59 1.40 11.14
N LEU A 133 1.35 1.06 11.52
CA LEU A 133 0.50 1.89 12.37
C LEU A 133 1.14 2.10 13.74
N ASP A 134 1.62 1.02 14.37
CA ASP A 134 2.30 1.07 15.66
C ASP A 134 3.57 1.95 15.62
N ASP A 135 4.42 1.77 14.59
CA ASP A 135 5.62 2.60 14.38
C ASP A 135 5.28 4.10 14.29
N ILE A 136 4.28 4.46 13.47
CA ILE A 136 3.94 5.87 13.28
C ILE A 136 3.23 6.51 14.47
N GLU A 137 2.42 5.75 15.20
CA GLU A 137 1.78 6.19 16.44
C GLU A 137 2.85 6.44 17.50
N GLY A 138 3.78 5.50 17.73
CA GLY A 138 4.87 5.68 18.69
C GLY A 138 5.80 6.86 18.36
N ARG A 139 6.09 7.08 17.06
CA ARG A 139 6.84 8.28 16.61
C ARG A 139 6.07 9.56 16.84
N SER A 140 4.75 9.55 16.67
CA SER A 140 3.88 10.71 16.90
C SER A 140 3.79 11.04 18.39
N GLU A 141 3.68 10.04 19.26
CA GLU A 141 3.74 10.26 20.72
C GLU A 141 5.08 10.85 21.17
N SER A 142 6.18 10.37 20.59
CA SER A 142 7.52 10.91 20.87
C SER A 142 7.65 12.37 20.47
N LEU A 143 7.11 12.74 19.30
CA LEU A 143 7.03 14.13 18.83
C LEU A 143 6.18 15.00 19.76
N ASP A 144 5.07 14.47 20.25
CA ASP A 144 4.16 15.17 21.16
C ASP A 144 4.83 15.50 22.50
N ARG A 145 5.53 14.51 23.06
CA ARG A 145 6.32 14.68 24.29
C ARG A 145 7.42 15.71 24.10
N PHE A 146 8.13 15.66 22.97
CA PHE A 146 9.17 16.63 22.65
C PHE A 146 8.61 18.06 22.54
N LEU A 147 7.50 18.23 21.82
CA LEU A 147 6.84 19.54 21.69
C LEU A 147 6.31 20.07 23.03
N ALA A 148 5.83 19.20 23.91
CA ALA A 148 5.44 19.59 25.27
C ALA A 148 6.64 20.15 26.07
N ASN A 149 7.80 19.51 25.98
CA ASN A 149 9.02 20.01 26.62
C ASN A 149 9.42 21.37 26.06
N VAL A 150 9.42 21.54 24.73
CA VAL A 150 9.73 22.83 24.07
C VAL A 150 8.76 23.93 24.53
N LYS A 151 7.47 23.63 24.71
CA LYS A 151 6.49 24.57 25.26
C LYS A 151 6.81 24.97 26.70
N VAL A 152 7.25 24.03 27.54
CA VAL A 152 7.68 24.32 28.92
C VAL A 152 8.90 25.24 28.92
N GLN A 153 9.92 24.94 28.11
CA GLN A 153 11.13 25.78 28.00
C GLN A 153 10.80 27.22 27.58
N PHE A 154 9.89 27.37 26.61
CA PHE A 154 9.42 28.70 26.20
C PHE A 154 8.72 29.43 27.35
N ARG A 155 7.85 28.74 28.09
CA ARG A 155 7.13 29.32 29.25
C ARG A 155 8.05 29.66 30.41
N ALA A 156 9.13 28.91 30.59
CA ALA A 156 10.17 29.16 31.59
C ALA A 156 11.11 30.30 31.17
N GLY A 157 11.01 30.80 29.93
CA GLY A 157 11.90 31.83 29.39
C GLY A 157 13.28 31.32 28.99
N GLU A 158 13.46 29.99 28.84
CA GLU A 158 14.72 29.36 28.44
C GLU A 158 14.99 29.49 26.94
N ILE A 159 13.94 29.67 26.13
CA ILE A 159 14.03 29.90 24.68
C ILE A 159 13.18 31.11 24.28
N ASP A 160 13.60 31.80 23.21
CA ASP A 160 12.87 32.93 22.66
C ASP A 160 11.67 32.52 21.77
N GLU A 161 10.82 33.49 21.43
CA GLU A 161 9.62 33.29 20.62
C GLU A 161 9.91 32.80 19.20
N GLY A 162 11.00 33.28 18.57
CA GLY A 162 11.40 32.87 17.23
C GLY A 162 11.80 31.40 17.20
N THR A 163 12.63 30.99 18.16
CA THR A 163 13.04 29.58 18.34
C THR A 163 11.83 28.69 18.62
N PHE A 164 10.93 29.11 19.51
CA PHE A 164 9.70 28.38 19.81
C PHE A 164 8.79 28.22 18.58
N LYS A 165 8.63 29.29 17.80
CA LYS A 165 7.78 29.31 16.61
C LYS A 165 8.27 28.31 15.56
N VAL A 166 9.56 28.32 15.22
CA VAL A 166 10.14 27.39 14.24
C VAL A 166 9.96 25.94 14.68
N ALA A 167 10.28 25.62 15.94
CA ALA A 167 10.12 24.27 16.48
C ALA A 167 8.64 23.81 16.45
N SER A 168 7.72 24.71 16.79
CA SER A 168 6.28 24.44 16.79
C SER A 168 5.72 24.23 15.39
N GLU A 169 6.15 25.02 14.41
CA GLU A 169 5.73 24.90 13.00
C GLU A 169 6.21 23.56 12.41
N TYR A 170 7.47 23.20 12.64
CA TYR A 170 8.02 21.93 12.16
C TYR A 170 7.29 20.73 12.77
N SER A 171 7.08 20.76 14.09
CA SER A 171 6.38 19.70 14.83
C SER A 171 4.92 19.57 14.39
N THR A 172 4.21 20.70 14.20
CA THR A 172 2.83 20.70 13.70
C THR A 172 2.75 20.11 12.29
N SER A 173 3.66 20.51 11.39
CA SER A 173 3.73 19.97 10.04
C SER A 173 3.94 18.46 10.03
N MET A 174 4.87 17.95 10.85
CA MET A 174 5.13 16.51 10.95
C MET A 174 3.92 15.76 11.53
N ARG A 175 3.28 16.30 12.58
CA ARG A 175 2.04 15.74 13.15
C ARG A 175 0.95 15.61 12.10
N THR A 176 0.69 16.65 11.32
CA THR A 176 -0.34 16.63 10.26
C THR A 176 -0.05 15.55 9.22
N LYS A 177 1.21 15.39 8.80
CA LYS A 177 1.60 14.36 7.83
C LYS A 177 1.46 12.95 8.40
N ASN A 178 1.82 12.75 9.66
CA ASN A 178 1.66 11.46 10.33
C ASN A 178 0.19 11.10 10.54
N GLY A 179 -0.64 12.07 10.96
CA GLY A 179 -2.08 11.88 11.13
C GLY A 179 -2.76 11.41 9.84
N LYS A 180 -2.38 11.97 8.69
CA LYS A 180 -2.90 11.53 7.38
C LYS A 180 -2.58 10.06 7.07
N GLU A 181 -1.35 9.61 7.36
CA GLU A 181 -0.99 8.20 7.16
C GLU A 181 -1.74 7.28 8.12
N ILE A 182 -1.86 7.67 9.39
CA ILE A 182 -2.62 6.93 10.41
C ILE A 182 -4.08 6.77 9.97
N GLU A 183 -4.75 7.86 9.59
CA GLU A 183 -6.14 7.84 9.13
C GLU A 183 -6.33 6.91 7.92
N GLU A 184 -5.41 6.98 6.95
CA GLU A 184 -5.48 6.15 5.75
C GLU A 184 -5.27 4.66 6.06
N ILE A 185 -4.27 4.32 6.89
CA ILE A 185 -4.01 2.95 7.33
C ILE A 185 -5.20 2.40 8.14
N GLN A 186 -5.72 3.17 9.09
CA GLN A 186 -6.89 2.77 9.89
C GLN A 186 -8.14 2.59 9.02
N SER A 187 -8.36 3.43 8.01
CA SER A 187 -9.44 3.25 7.05
C SER A 187 -9.28 1.98 6.22
N LEU A 188 -8.06 1.70 5.77
CA LEU A 188 -7.75 0.51 4.99
C LEU A 188 -7.91 -0.76 5.83
N LEU A 189 -7.38 -0.79 7.06
CA LEU A 189 -7.55 -1.90 8.00
C LEU A 189 -9.03 -2.19 8.25
N ARG A 190 -9.85 -1.15 8.53
CA ARG A 190 -11.31 -1.31 8.68
C ARG A 190 -11.97 -1.91 7.45
N THR A 191 -11.52 -1.54 6.26
CA THR A 191 -12.06 -2.06 4.99
C THR A 191 -11.65 -3.51 4.76
N LEU A 192 -10.38 -3.85 4.99
CA LEU A 192 -9.82 -5.19 4.79
C LEU A 192 -10.31 -6.19 5.83
N SER A 193 -10.60 -5.75 7.06
CA SER A 193 -11.15 -6.61 8.11
C SER A 193 -12.65 -6.90 7.97
N GLN A 194 -13.36 -6.29 7.00
CA GLN A 194 -14.78 -6.59 6.79
C GLN A 194 -15.00 -7.97 6.13
N PRO A 195 -16.02 -8.74 6.55
CA PRO A 195 -16.31 -10.08 6.01
C PRO A 195 -16.57 -10.13 4.50
N ALA A 196 -16.94 -9.00 3.88
CA ALA A 196 -17.23 -8.92 2.44
C ALA A 196 -16.00 -9.24 1.56
N ALA A 197 -14.78 -8.99 2.04
CA ALA A 197 -13.55 -9.36 1.33
C ALA A 197 -13.34 -10.88 1.25
N GLN A 198 -13.96 -11.65 2.14
CA GLN A 198 -13.84 -13.11 2.25
C GLN A 198 -14.92 -13.88 1.46
N SER A 199 -15.89 -13.19 0.85
CA SER A 199 -17.11 -13.79 0.29
C SER A 199 -16.93 -14.55 -1.04
N ILE A 200 -15.77 -14.44 -1.69
CA ILE A 200 -15.48 -15.15 -2.97
C ILE A 200 -15.45 -16.68 -2.76
N ALA A 201 -15.09 -17.15 -1.56
CA ALA A 201 -15.09 -18.57 -1.21
C ALA A 201 -16.49 -19.17 -1.00
N GLN A 202 -17.51 -18.35 -0.73
CA GLN A 202 -18.86 -18.85 -0.37
C GLN A 202 -19.78 -19.02 -1.57
N THR A 203 -19.48 -18.39 -2.71
CA THR A 203 -20.32 -18.49 -3.92
C THR A 203 -20.07 -19.79 -4.68
N ALA A 204 -18.85 -20.34 -4.61
CA ALA A 204 -18.51 -21.64 -5.21
C ALA A 204 -19.07 -22.82 -4.42
N THR A 205 -19.00 -22.77 -3.08
CA THR A 205 -19.40 -23.88 -2.20
C THR A 205 -20.91 -24.06 -2.04
N LYS A 206 -21.72 -22.98 -2.20
CA LYS A 206 -23.18 -23.08 -2.07
C LYS A 206 -23.88 -23.74 -3.26
N LYS A 207 -23.29 -23.76 -4.46
CA LYS A 207 -23.92 -24.36 -5.65
C LYS A 207 -23.76 -25.89 -5.71
N ASP A 208 -22.67 -26.44 -5.18
CA ASP A 208 -22.48 -27.90 -5.10
C ASP A 208 -23.55 -28.56 -4.20
N THR A 209 -24.03 -27.86 -3.17
CA THR A 209 -25.09 -28.38 -2.29
C THR A 209 -26.47 -28.37 -2.95
N VAL A 210 -26.73 -27.40 -3.83
CA VAL A 210 -28.03 -27.26 -4.51
C VAL A 210 -28.17 -28.23 -5.68
N VAL A 211 -27.09 -28.51 -6.42
CA VAL A 211 -27.12 -29.45 -7.56
C VAL A 211 -27.13 -30.92 -7.08
N ALA A 212 -26.41 -31.24 -5.99
CA ALA A 212 -26.44 -32.59 -5.42
C ALA A 212 -27.81 -32.99 -4.83
N GLN A 213 -28.60 -32.02 -4.33
CA GLN A 213 -29.95 -32.26 -3.82
C GLN A 213 -31.01 -32.39 -4.93
N ALA A 214 -30.74 -31.90 -6.14
CA ALA A 214 -31.69 -31.96 -7.27
C ALA A 214 -31.59 -33.26 -8.08
N THR A 215 -30.53 -34.06 -7.91
CA THR A 215 -30.30 -35.33 -8.62
C THR A 215 -30.66 -36.58 -7.78
N SER A 216 -31.22 -36.39 -6.58
CA SER A 216 -31.60 -37.49 -5.67
C SER A 216 -33.09 -37.50 -5.29
N GLY A 217 -33.93 -36.81 -6.07
CA GLY A 217 -35.39 -36.81 -5.94
C GLY A 217 -36.07 -37.45 -7.14
#